data_AF-A0AAV5TPY5-F1
#
_entry.id   AF-A0AAV5TPY5-F1
#
_cell.length_a   1.000
_cell.length_b   1.000
_cell.length_c   1.000
_cell.angle_alpha   90.00
_cell.angle_beta   90.00
_cell.angle_gamma   90.00
#
_symmetry.space_group_name_H-M   'P 1'
#
loop_
_entity.id
_entity.type
_entity.pdbx_description
1 polymer ?
#
loop_
_entity_poly.entity_id
_entity_poly.type
_entity_poly.pdbx_seq_one_letter_code
_entity_poly.pdbx_strand_id
1 'polypeptide(L)'
;PLHTIYLRQHNKWAAQSKRLRPTLSDGTIYQETRRLMIALYQSHVYSEYLPKIIGTRKMNEFNLNRRAIRRTTLVSIPRCQWNSALLPSDLATPK
;
A
#
# COMPACT_ATOMS: atom_id res chain seq x y z
N PRO A 1 -21.69 -9.19 3.42
CA PRO A 1 -20.94 -9.11 2.13
C PRO A 1 -19.49 -8.65 2.36
N LEU A 2 -18.53 -9.08 1.50
CA LEU A 2 -17.08 -8.81 1.66
C LEU A 2 -16.74 -7.32 1.85
N HIS A 3 -17.49 -6.44 1.19
CA HIS A 3 -17.37 -4.98 1.32
C HIS A 3 -17.45 -4.50 2.78
N THR A 4 -18.37 -5.05 3.58
CA THR A 4 -18.55 -4.66 4.99
C THR A 4 -17.35 -5.06 5.85
N ILE A 5 -16.68 -6.17 5.52
CA ILE A 5 -15.49 -6.64 6.24
C ILE A 5 -14.33 -5.66 6.01
N TYR A 6 -14.09 -5.27 4.76
CA TYR A 6 -13.05 -4.28 4.44
C TYR A 6 -13.33 -2.92 5.07
N LEU A 7 -14.58 -2.48 5.11
CA LEU A 7 -14.95 -1.22 5.76
C LEU A 7 -14.66 -1.24 7.27
N ARG A 8 -15.01 -2.33 7.96
CA ARG A 8 -14.68 -2.51 9.39
C ARG A 8 -13.18 -2.56 9.61
N GLN A 9 -12.45 -3.23 8.72
CA GLN A 9 -11.00 -3.31 8.82
C GLN A 9 -10.34 -1.94 8.61
N HIS A 10 -10.82 -1.14 7.66
CA HIS A 10 -10.35 0.24 7.45
C HIS A 10 -10.55 1.06 8.72
N ASN A 11 -11.74 1.03 9.31
CA ASN A 11 -12.03 1.76 10.55
C ASN A 11 -11.12 1.31 11.71
N LYS A 12 -10.83 0.00 11.82
CA LYS A 12 -9.90 -0.53 12.83
C LYS A 12 -8.48 0.02 12.64
N TRP A 13 -7.97 0.03 11.41
CA TRP A 13 -6.63 0.57 11.11
C TRP A 13 -6.60 2.09 11.25
N ALA A 14 -7.65 2.81 10.86
CA ALA A 14 -7.73 4.25 11.02
C ALA A 14 -7.69 4.66 12.50
N ALA A 15 -8.40 3.92 13.37
CA ALA A 15 -8.34 4.11 14.82
C ALA A 15 -6.94 3.84 15.39
N GLN A 16 -6.26 2.79 14.90
CA GLN A 16 -4.87 2.50 15.28
C GLN A 16 -3.91 3.60 14.81
N SER A 17 -4.04 4.06 13.57
CA SER A 17 -3.24 5.14 13.00
C SER A 17 -3.45 6.46 13.77
N LYS A 18 -4.68 6.80 14.16
CA LYS A 18 -4.97 7.98 15.00
C LYS A 18 -4.31 7.88 16.37
N ARG A 19 -4.34 6.70 17.00
CA ARG A 19 -3.65 6.47 18.29
C ARG A 19 -2.13 6.63 18.18
N LEU A 20 -1.54 6.17 17.08
CA LEU A 20 -0.09 6.28 16.84
C LEU A 20 0.32 7.70 16.43
N ARG A 21 -0.56 8.43 15.72
CA ARG A 21 -0.29 9.77 15.19
C ARG A 21 -1.45 10.72 15.52
N PRO A 22 -1.53 11.21 16.77
CA PRO A 22 -2.66 12.02 17.23
C PRO A 22 -2.74 13.39 16.54
N THR A 23 -1.62 13.92 16.05
CA THR A 23 -1.52 15.24 15.42
C THR A 23 -2.04 15.28 13.98
N LEU A 24 -2.29 14.13 13.35
CA LEU A 24 -2.76 14.09 11.96
C LEU A 24 -4.26 14.38 11.86
N SER A 25 -4.62 15.11 10.80
CA SER A 25 -6.01 15.31 10.38
C SER A 25 -6.65 14.00 9.93
N ASP A 26 -7.94 13.86 10.19
CA ASP A 26 -8.72 12.65 9.91
C ASP A 26 -8.76 12.34 8.40
N GLY A 27 -8.74 13.36 7.54
CA GLY A 27 -8.66 13.19 6.09
C GLY A 27 -7.34 12.55 5.65
N THR A 28 -6.22 12.92 6.29
CA THR A 28 -4.91 12.32 6.03
C THR A 28 -4.87 10.87 6.49
N ILE A 29 -5.40 10.59 7.68
CA ILE A 29 -5.46 9.23 8.24
C ILE A 29 -6.29 8.31 7.36
N TYR A 30 -7.41 8.80 6.82
CA TYR A 30 -8.23 8.05 5.88
C TYR A 30 -7.44 7.66 4.62
N GLN A 31 -6.74 8.61 4.01
CA GLN A 31 -5.96 8.37 2.79
C GLN A 31 -4.75 7.46 3.04
N GLU A 32 -4.03 7.64 4.15
CA GLU A 32 -2.93 6.75 4.55
C GLU A 32 -3.42 5.32 4.76
N THR A 33 -4.49 5.16 5.55
CA THR A 33 -5.08 3.85 5.85
C THR A 33 -5.56 3.15 4.58
N ARG A 34 -6.20 3.90 3.67
CA ARG A 34 -6.63 3.39 2.36
C ARG A 34 -5.44 2.92 1.52
N ARG A 35 -4.35 3.70 1.46
CA ARG A 35 -3.13 3.33 0.73
C ARG A 35 -2.51 2.04 1.27
N LEU A 36 -2.42 1.91 2.59
CA LEU A 36 -1.90 0.70 3.24
C LEU A 36 -2.76 -0.52 2.91
N MET A 37 -4.08 -0.42 3.02
CA MET A 37 -4.98 -1.53 2.70
C MET A 37 -4.91 -1.96 1.24
N ILE A 38 -4.84 -1.00 0.30
CA ILE A 38 -4.67 -1.30 -1.13
C ILE A 38 -3.36 -2.04 -1.36
N ALA A 39 -2.26 -1.57 -0.76
CA ALA A 39 -0.95 -2.22 -0.90
C ALA A 39 -0.94 -3.65 -0.33
N LEU A 40 -1.56 -3.87 0.83
CA LEU A 40 -1.72 -5.19 1.44
C LEU A 40 -2.56 -6.11 0.55
N TYR A 41 -3.68 -5.61 0.04
CA TYR A 41 -4.56 -6.37 -0.85
C TYR A 41 -3.84 -6.78 -2.13
N GLN A 42 -3.18 -5.84 -2.82
CA GLN A 42 -2.40 -6.13 -4.02
C GLN A 42 -1.27 -7.13 -3.72
N SER A 43 -0.59 -6.97 -2.59
CA SER A 43 0.47 -7.87 -2.15
C SER A 43 -0.03 -9.30 -1.97
N HIS A 44 -1.20 -9.51 -1.37
CA HIS A 44 -1.80 -10.83 -1.20
C HIS A 44 -2.30 -11.40 -2.53
N VAL A 45 -3.04 -10.62 -3.32
CA VAL A 45 -3.60 -11.06 -4.61
C VAL A 45 -2.52 -11.49 -5.59
N TYR A 46 -1.51 -10.65 -5.84
CA TYR A 46 -0.47 -10.96 -6.84
C TYR A 46 0.54 -12.01 -6.38
N SER A 47 0.68 -12.24 -5.07
CA SER A 47 1.64 -13.20 -4.54
C SER A 47 1.05 -14.58 -4.29
N GLU A 48 -0.21 -14.64 -3.84
CA GLU A 48 -0.79 -15.89 -3.36
C GLU A 48 -1.95 -16.35 -4.22
N TYR A 49 -2.85 -15.45 -4.59
CA TYR A 49 -4.09 -15.82 -5.28
C TYR A 49 -3.88 -15.98 -6.80
N LEU A 50 -3.32 -14.96 -7.44
CA LEU A 50 -3.20 -14.89 -8.89
C LEU A 50 -2.32 -16.02 -9.46
N PRO A 51 -1.13 -16.33 -8.91
CA PRO A 51 -0.30 -17.41 -9.46
C PRO A 51 -0.97 -18.80 -9.39
N LYS A 52 -1.85 -19.03 -8.39
CA LYS A 52 -2.58 -20.29 -8.24
C LYS A 52 -3.64 -20.49 -9.33
N ILE A 53 -4.17 -19.41 -9.91
CA ILE A 53 -5.23 -19.47 -10.91
C ILE A 53 -4.67 -19.48 -12.33
N ILE A 54 -3.74 -18.57 -12.62
CA ILE A 54 -3.25 -18.39 -14.01
C ILE A 54 -1.92 -19.10 -14.29
N GLY A 55 -1.22 -19.57 -13.25
CA GLY A 55 0.08 -20.23 -13.35
C GLY A 55 1.26 -19.28 -13.57
N THR A 56 2.47 -19.77 -13.32
CA THR A 56 3.73 -18.99 -13.37
C THR A 56 4.10 -18.50 -14.76
N ARG A 57 3.74 -19.26 -15.82
CA ARG A 57 4.02 -18.89 -17.21
C ARG A 57 3.32 -17.58 -17.61
N LYS A 58 2.02 -17.46 -17.34
CA LYS A 58 1.25 -16.24 -17.63
C LYS A 58 1.66 -15.06 -16.74
N MET A 59 2.02 -15.32 -15.48
CA MET A 59 2.53 -14.27 -14.57
C MET A 59 3.78 -13.56 -15.14
N ASN A 60 4.68 -14.32 -15.76
CA ASN A 60 5.90 -13.78 -16.37
C ASN A 60 5.63 -13.04 -17.69
N GLU A 61 4.73 -13.58 -18.53
CA GLU A 61 4.33 -12.96 -19.80
C GLU A 61 3.74 -11.55 -19.57
N PHE A 62 2.88 -11.39 -18.56
CA PHE A 62 2.27 -10.11 -18.22
C PHE A 62 3.08 -9.26 -17.22
N ASN A 63 4.28 -9.68 -16.83
CA ASN A 63 5.11 -9.00 -15.83
C ASN A 63 4.37 -8.66 -14.51
N LEU A 64 3.46 -9.53 -14.05
CA LEU A 64 2.57 -9.27 -12.90
C LEU A 64 3.22 -9.58 -11.54
N ASN A 65 4.53 -9.83 -11.53
CA ASN A 65 5.26 -10.17 -10.32
C ASN A 65 5.30 -8.98 -9.36
N ARG A 66 5.14 -9.23 -8.05
CA ARG A 66 5.13 -8.20 -6.98
C ARG A 66 6.30 -7.20 -7.09
N ARG A 67 7.48 -7.67 -7.53
CA ARG A 67 8.68 -6.83 -7.73
C ARG A 67 8.51 -5.83 -8.89
N ALA A 68 7.80 -6.20 -9.95
CA ALA A 68 7.52 -5.32 -11.08
C ALA A 68 6.54 -4.21 -10.68
N ILE A 69 5.51 -4.54 -9.88
CA ILE A 69 4.51 -3.58 -9.41
C ILE A 69 5.11 -2.50 -8.50
N ARG A 70 6.10 -2.85 -7.65
CA ARG A 70 6.80 -1.85 -6.82
C ARG A 70 7.53 -0.78 -7.64
N ARG A 71 7.99 -1.11 -8.87
CA ARG A 71 8.68 -0.15 -9.75
C ARG A 71 7.71 0.78 -10.46
N THR A 72 6.52 0.31 -10.82
CA THR A 72 5.53 1.11 -11.55
C THR A 72 4.76 2.06 -10.63
N THR A 73 4.53 1.70 -9.37
CA THR A 73 3.86 2.57 -8.39
C THR A 73 4.71 3.75 -7.90
N LEU A 74 6.03 3.71 -8.11
CA LEU A 74 6.92 4.81 -7.74
C LEU A 74 6.90 5.99 -8.73
N VAL A 75 6.20 5.88 -9.87
CA VAL A 75 6.19 6.93 -10.90
C VAL A 75 4.81 7.59 -11.12
N SER A 76 3.70 7.03 -10.60
CA SER A 76 2.36 7.55 -10.95
C SER A 76 1.32 7.67 -9.82
N ILE A 77 1.68 7.43 -8.56
CA ILE A 77 0.85 7.91 -7.45
C ILE A 77 1.27 9.37 -7.23
N PRO A 78 0.42 10.39 -7.46
CA PRO A 78 0.77 11.72 -7.06
C PRO A 78 1.05 11.66 -5.57
N ARG A 79 2.32 11.88 -5.21
CA ARG A 79 2.76 12.20 -3.87
C ARG A 79 2.01 13.49 -3.54
N CYS A 80 0.78 13.40 -3.05
CA CYS A 80 0.10 14.53 -2.45
C CYS A 80 1.11 15.09 -1.44
N GLN A 81 1.52 16.34 -1.67
CA GLN A 81 2.71 16.99 -1.11
C GLN A 81 2.97 16.57 0.34
N TRP A 82 3.81 15.56 0.52
CA TRP A 82 4.48 15.34 1.79
C TRP A 82 5.65 16.31 1.78
N ASN A 83 5.50 17.44 2.49
CA ASN A 83 6.57 18.38 2.76
C ASN A 83 7.81 17.61 3.22
N SER A 84 8.94 17.90 2.59
CA SER A 84 10.26 17.26 2.75
C SER A 84 10.91 17.50 4.13
N ALA A 85 10.15 17.70 5.20
CA ALA A 85 10.65 18.21 6.48
C ALA A 85 10.83 17.15 7.59
N LEU A 86 10.48 15.87 7.37
CA LEU A 86 10.48 14.85 8.44
C LEU A 86 11.04 13.48 8.04
N LEU A 87 11.94 13.44 7.05
CA LEU A 87 12.80 12.27 6.84
C LEU A 87 14.21 12.66 7.28
N PRO A 88 14.72 12.14 8.41
CA PRO A 88 16.14 12.20 8.71
C PRO A 88 16.92 11.68 7.50
N SER A 89 17.97 12.41 7.13
CA SER A 89 18.87 12.18 6.00
C SER A 89 19.57 10.80 6.00
N ASP A 90 19.31 9.95 6.99
CA ASP A 90 20.20 8.86 7.38
C ASP A 90 19.72 7.46 6.95
N LEU A 91 18.68 7.38 6.09
CA LEU A 91 18.21 6.10 5.52
C LEU A 91 18.43 5.98 4.00
N ALA A 92 19.26 6.85 3.42
CA ALA A 92 19.88 6.58 2.11
C ALA A 92 21.06 5.61 2.30
N THR A 93 20.78 4.31 2.22
CA THR A 93 21.79 3.24 2.26
C THR A 93 22.78 3.31 1.08
N PRO A 94 24.00 2.76 1.23
CA PRO A 94 25.12 2.97 0.32
C PRO A 94 25.03 2.14 -0.97
N LYS A 95 25.35 2.79 -2.09
CA LYS A 95 26.35 2.39 -3.11
C LYS A 95 26.52 3.52 -4.11
#